data_AF-A0A433RXB2-F1
#
_entry.id   AF-A0A433RXB2-F1
#
_cell.length_a   1.000
_cell.length_b   1.000
_cell.length_c   1.000
_cell.angle_alpha   90.00
_cell.angle_beta   90.00
_cell.angle_gamma   90.00
#
_symmetry.space_group_name_H-M   'P 1'
#
loop_
_entity.id
_entity.type
_entity.pdbx_description
1 polymer ?
#
loop_
_entity_poly.entity_id
_entity_poly.type
_entity_poly.pdbx_seq_one_letter_code
_entity_poly.pdbx_strand_id
1 'polypeptide(L)'
;MKKCLAIAFAFILALSLIPAQEGQAKLKDGKYKVNYTVMNAQGTSASYGNDYFVKPAIVTVKNGKMTARITIKKSNWIKKFSATTGGNKVVSRNKKKNTRVVQFKVKSLSAKKMTKVKTRVEIPSQNYYHSYTMKLKFGTAKKVK
;
A
#
# COMPACT_ATOMS: atom_id res chain seq x y z
N MET A 1 8.06 31.05 63.33
CA MET A 1 8.67 31.56 62.09
C MET A 1 8.77 30.41 61.08
N LYS A 2 8.32 30.67 59.85
CA LYS A 2 8.64 29.97 58.59
C LYS A 2 7.99 28.59 58.34
N LYS A 3 7.01 28.67 57.44
CA LYS A 3 6.21 27.63 56.79
C LYS A 3 7.08 26.78 55.86
N CYS A 4 6.81 25.49 55.73
CA CYS A 4 7.22 24.68 54.58
C CYS A 4 5.99 23.97 54.01
N LEU A 5 5.42 24.59 52.99
CA LEU A 5 4.35 24.08 52.15
C LEU A 5 5.00 23.19 51.07
N ALA A 6 4.81 21.88 51.12
CA ALA A 6 5.18 20.98 50.04
C ALA A 6 3.92 20.62 49.24
N ILE A 7 3.94 21.06 47.98
CA ILE A 7 2.85 21.03 47.01
C ILE A 7 2.53 19.59 46.63
N ALA A 8 1.27 19.19 46.84
CA ALA A 8 0.76 17.88 46.43
C ALA A 8 0.60 17.80 44.90
N PHE A 9 0.95 16.64 44.37
CA PHE A 9 0.93 16.19 42.98
C PHE A 9 -0.30 16.66 42.18
N ALA A 10 -0.08 17.52 41.18
CA ALA A 10 -1.03 17.72 40.09
C ALA A 10 -0.92 16.52 39.12
N PHE A 11 -1.88 15.59 39.21
CA PHE A 11 -2.09 14.55 38.20
C PHE A 11 -2.51 15.21 36.89
N ILE A 12 -1.57 15.35 35.95
CA ILE A 12 -1.82 15.85 34.60
C ILE A 12 -2.70 14.81 33.88
N LEU A 13 -4.01 15.10 33.81
CA LEU A 13 -4.94 14.41 32.92
C LEU A 13 -4.62 14.84 31.47
N ALA A 14 -3.55 14.28 30.90
CA ALA A 14 -3.31 14.36 29.47
C ALA A 14 -4.36 13.46 28.78
N LEU A 15 -5.52 14.03 28.48
CA LEU A 15 -6.45 13.48 27.49
C LEU A 15 -5.69 13.43 26.16
N SER A 16 -5.00 12.31 25.92
CA SER A 16 -4.37 12.07 24.63
C SER A 16 -5.47 12.11 23.57
N LEU A 17 -5.44 13.17 22.76
CA LEU A 17 -6.12 13.26 21.49
C LEU A 17 -5.52 12.16 20.60
N ILE A 18 -6.00 10.93 20.77
CA ILE A 18 -5.82 9.90 19.77
C ILE A 18 -6.62 10.41 18.57
N PRO A 19 -5.99 10.79 17.44
CA PRO A 19 -6.76 11.11 16.26
C PRO A 19 -7.62 9.89 15.94
N ALA A 20 -8.94 10.06 16.06
CA ALA A 20 -9.91 9.05 15.69
C ALA A 20 -9.65 8.69 14.23
N GLN A 21 -9.01 7.54 14.03
CA GLN A 21 -8.69 7.07 12.69
C GLN A 21 -10.02 6.61 12.07
N GLU A 22 -10.66 7.54 11.38
CA GLU A 22 -11.98 7.37 10.77
C GLU A 22 -12.15 6.02 10.07
N GLY A 23 -13.08 5.23 10.61
CA GLY A 23 -14.04 4.45 9.83
C GLY A 23 -13.46 3.38 8.90
N GLN A 24 -12.49 2.59 9.35
CA GLN A 24 -12.26 1.26 8.77
C GLN A 24 -12.30 0.25 9.90
N ALA A 25 -13.25 -0.70 9.83
CA ALA A 25 -13.23 -1.88 10.68
C ALA A 25 -11.82 -2.50 10.59
N LYS A 26 -11.10 -2.47 11.70
CA LYS A 26 -9.69 -2.89 11.75
C LYS A 26 -9.64 -4.37 11.41
N LEU A 27 -9.08 -4.71 10.25
CA LEU A 27 -8.95 -6.10 9.83
C LEU A 27 -8.15 -6.86 10.90
N LYS A 28 -8.65 -8.05 11.29
CA LYS A 28 -7.91 -8.96 12.16
C LYS A 28 -6.64 -9.44 11.45
N ASP A 29 -5.67 -9.90 12.23
CA ASP A 29 -4.45 -10.50 11.68
C ASP A 29 -4.77 -11.70 10.77
N GLY A 30 -4.01 -11.82 9.69
CA GLY A 30 -4.20 -12.89 8.69
C GLY A 30 -3.86 -12.47 7.26
N LYS A 31 -4.12 -13.38 6.33
CA LYS A 31 -3.96 -13.18 4.89
C LYS A 31 -5.31 -12.98 4.22
N TYR A 32 -5.36 -12.08 3.25
CA TYR A 32 -6.56 -11.68 2.54
C TYR A 32 -6.30 -11.66 1.04
N LYS A 33 -7.26 -12.15 0.25
CA LYS A 33 -7.34 -11.88 -1.19
C LYS A 33 -8.10 -10.57 -1.38
N VAL A 34 -7.49 -9.62 -2.10
CA VAL A 34 -8.06 -8.29 -2.31
C VAL A 34 -8.00 -7.96 -3.80
N ASN A 35 -9.15 -7.85 -4.44
CA ASN A 35 -9.21 -7.32 -5.82
C ASN A 35 -8.81 -5.85 -5.81
N TYR A 36 -8.21 -5.39 -6.91
CA TYR A 36 -7.79 -4.00 -7.04
C TYR A 36 -7.73 -3.59 -8.50
N THR A 37 -7.86 -2.30 -8.72
CA THR A 37 -7.67 -1.65 -10.02
C THR A 37 -6.46 -0.73 -9.94
N VAL A 38 -5.63 -0.76 -10.98
CA VAL A 38 -4.58 0.24 -11.18
C VAL A 38 -5.21 1.40 -11.92
N MET A 39 -5.40 2.51 -11.23
CA MET A 39 -6.00 3.73 -11.75
C MET A 39 -4.92 4.65 -12.33
N ASN A 40 -5.34 5.56 -13.21
CA ASN A 40 -4.51 6.67 -13.68
C ASN A 40 -4.05 7.58 -12.50
N ALA A 41 -3.23 8.59 -12.80
CA ALA A 41 -2.68 9.49 -11.78
C ALA A 41 -3.78 10.24 -11.00
N GLN A 42 -4.86 10.59 -11.68
CA GLN A 42 -6.02 11.31 -11.12
C GLN A 42 -6.84 10.38 -10.20
N GLY A 43 -6.86 9.08 -10.46
CA GLY A 43 -7.68 8.10 -9.75
C GLY A 43 -9.11 8.00 -10.28
N THR A 44 -9.36 8.50 -11.49
CA THR A 44 -10.71 8.62 -12.07
C THR A 44 -11.06 7.46 -13.01
N SER A 45 -10.09 6.94 -13.75
CA SER A 45 -10.26 5.79 -14.65
C SER A 45 -9.13 4.77 -14.49
N ALA A 46 -9.34 3.56 -15.04
CA ALA A 46 -8.30 2.55 -15.09
C ALA A 46 -7.11 3.05 -15.92
N SER A 47 -5.89 2.74 -15.47
CA SER A 47 -4.68 2.98 -16.23
C SER A 47 -4.58 1.99 -17.39
N TYR A 48 -4.03 2.41 -18.52
CA TYR A 48 -3.59 1.50 -19.59
C TYR A 48 -2.65 0.39 -19.08
N GLY A 49 -1.93 0.64 -17.98
CA GLY A 49 -1.07 -0.36 -17.34
C GLY A 49 -1.80 -1.41 -16.51
N ASN A 50 -3.13 -1.30 -16.30
CA ASN A 50 -3.87 -2.14 -15.36
C ASN A 50 -3.66 -3.62 -15.58
N ASP A 51 -3.69 -4.08 -16.82
CA ASP A 51 -3.69 -5.51 -17.13
C ASP A 51 -2.32 -6.16 -16.97
N TYR A 52 -1.26 -5.38 -16.78
CA TYR A 52 0.07 -5.88 -16.44
C TYR A 52 0.19 -6.28 -14.97
N PHE A 53 -0.80 -5.94 -14.14
CA PHE A 53 -0.84 -6.28 -12.72
C PHE A 53 -1.90 -7.36 -12.48
N VAL A 54 -1.49 -8.51 -11.95
CA VAL A 54 -2.36 -9.68 -11.74
C VAL A 54 -3.22 -9.49 -10.50
N LYS A 55 -4.50 -9.86 -10.59
CA LYS A 55 -5.46 -9.83 -9.49
C LYS A 55 -5.83 -11.26 -9.05
N PRO A 56 -6.22 -11.48 -7.78
CA PRO A 56 -6.20 -10.52 -6.67
C PRO A 56 -4.79 -10.27 -6.12
N ALA A 57 -4.62 -9.19 -5.35
CA ALA A 57 -3.48 -9.03 -4.47
C ALA A 57 -3.61 -9.92 -3.24
N ILE A 58 -2.48 -10.31 -2.65
CA ILE A 58 -2.45 -10.91 -1.31
C ILE A 58 -2.06 -9.85 -0.29
N VAL A 59 -2.96 -9.51 0.61
CA VAL A 59 -2.71 -8.57 1.71
C VAL A 59 -2.50 -9.35 3.00
N THR A 60 -1.40 -9.08 3.70
CA THR A 60 -1.13 -9.64 5.03
C THR A 60 -1.30 -8.53 6.07
N VAL A 61 -2.13 -8.81 7.08
CA VAL A 61 -2.34 -7.95 8.25
C VAL A 61 -1.62 -8.60 9.43
N LYS A 62 -0.76 -7.84 10.11
CA LYS A 62 -0.08 -8.26 11.34
C LYS A 62 0.03 -7.07 12.29
N ASN A 63 -0.51 -7.18 13.49
CA ASN A 63 -0.55 -6.13 14.50
C ASN A 63 -1.08 -4.80 13.92
N GLY A 64 -2.14 -4.86 13.11
CA GLY A 64 -2.74 -3.70 12.45
C GLY A 64 -1.91 -3.07 11.32
N LYS A 65 -0.74 -3.61 10.98
CA LYS A 65 0.08 -3.18 9.82
C LYS A 65 -0.26 -4.04 8.61
N MET A 66 -0.43 -3.41 7.45
CA MET A 66 -0.77 -4.09 6.20
C MET A 66 0.38 -4.05 5.19
N THR A 67 0.62 -5.19 4.56
CA THR A 67 1.49 -5.29 3.38
C THR A 67 0.76 -6.01 2.25
N ALA A 68 0.88 -5.50 1.03
CA ALA A 68 0.32 -6.12 -0.17
C ALA A 68 1.44 -6.78 -0.97
N ARG A 69 1.14 -7.95 -1.53
CA ARG A 69 1.90 -8.62 -2.57
C ARG A 69 1.12 -8.63 -3.87
N ILE A 70 1.74 -8.15 -4.94
CA ILE A 70 1.15 -8.16 -6.29
C ILE A 70 2.13 -8.76 -7.28
N THR A 71 1.59 -9.47 -8.27
CA THR A 71 2.37 -10.01 -9.38
C THR A 71 2.32 -9.06 -10.56
N ILE A 72 3.48 -8.77 -11.14
CA ILE A 72 3.67 -7.89 -12.29
C ILE A 72 4.09 -8.75 -13.48
N LYS A 73 3.35 -8.67 -14.59
CA LYS A 73 3.68 -9.24 -15.91
C LYS A 73 4.63 -8.33 -16.67
N LYS A 74 5.31 -8.89 -17.69
CA LYS A 74 6.31 -8.17 -18.50
C LYS A 74 7.32 -7.45 -17.61
N SER A 75 7.86 -8.21 -16.65
CA SER A 75 8.72 -7.68 -15.59
C SER A 75 9.92 -6.89 -16.13
N ASN A 76 10.50 -7.31 -17.25
CA ASN A 76 11.58 -6.59 -17.91
C ASN A 76 11.21 -5.18 -18.37
N TRP A 77 9.96 -4.91 -18.73
CA TRP A 77 9.52 -3.57 -19.16
C TRP A 77 9.44 -2.58 -18.00
N ILE A 78 9.05 -3.05 -16.80
CA ILE A 78 8.87 -2.17 -15.64
C ILE A 78 10.18 -2.13 -14.84
N LYS A 79 11.02 -1.12 -15.11
CA LYS A 79 12.33 -0.94 -14.45
C LYS A 79 12.21 -0.44 -13.02
N LYS A 80 11.20 0.38 -12.74
CA LYS A 80 10.88 0.85 -11.39
C LYS A 80 9.41 0.65 -11.08
N PHE A 81 9.14 0.18 -9.87
CA PHE A 81 7.84 0.20 -9.22
C PHE A 81 8.12 0.59 -7.79
N SER A 82 7.53 1.66 -7.26
CA SER A 82 7.79 2.11 -5.88
C SER A 82 6.54 2.74 -5.29
N ALA A 83 6.01 2.15 -4.21
CA ALA A 83 4.87 2.72 -3.50
C ALA A 83 5.30 3.92 -2.65
N THR A 84 4.48 4.97 -2.57
CA THR A 84 4.81 6.14 -1.73
C THR A 84 4.72 5.86 -0.23
N THR A 85 4.30 4.65 0.15
CA THR A 85 4.19 4.14 1.52
C THR A 85 5.50 3.54 2.03
N GLY A 86 6.64 3.90 1.44
CA GLY A 86 7.97 3.40 1.83
C GLY A 86 8.59 2.43 0.83
N GLY A 87 8.29 2.59 -0.46
CA GLY A 87 8.86 1.79 -1.54
C GLY A 87 8.27 0.39 -1.65
N ASN A 88 9.08 -0.53 -2.17
CA ASN A 88 8.72 -1.92 -2.39
C ASN A 88 9.94 -2.83 -2.20
N LYS A 89 9.68 -4.10 -1.94
CA LYS A 89 10.66 -5.19 -1.99
C LYS A 89 10.26 -6.17 -3.09
N VAL A 90 11.22 -6.64 -3.88
CA VAL A 90 10.98 -7.80 -4.77
C VAL A 90 11.11 -9.06 -3.94
N VAL A 91 10.05 -9.88 -3.91
CA VAL A 91 10.03 -11.11 -3.08
C VAL A 91 10.17 -12.38 -3.91
N SER A 92 9.88 -12.34 -5.21
CA SER A 92 10.19 -13.43 -6.14
C SER A 92 10.24 -12.94 -7.59
N ARG A 93 10.92 -13.70 -8.44
CA ARG A 93 11.00 -13.48 -9.90
C ARG A 93 10.80 -14.80 -10.62
N ASN A 94 10.09 -14.77 -11.74
CA ASN A 94 9.99 -15.90 -12.67
C ASN A 94 10.46 -15.43 -14.05
N LYS A 95 11.69 -15.83 -14.44
CA LYS A 95 12.29 -15.45 -15.73
C LYS A 95 11.51 -16.06 -16.90
N LYS A 96 11.16 -17.36 -16.82
CA LYS A 96 10.44 -18.10 -17.87
C LYS A 96 9.09 -17.44 -18.22
N LYS A 97 8.32 -17.05 -17.20
CA LYS A 97 7.02 -16.37 -17.38
C LYS A 97 7.13 -14.84 -17.50
N ASN A 98 8.34 -14.29 -17.40
CA ASN A 98 8.61 -12.85 -17.34
C ASN A 98 7.71 -12.11 -16.33
N THR A 99 7.66 -12.63 -15.09
CA THR A 99 6.90 -12.02 -14.00
C THR A 99 7.76 -11.76 -12.76
N ARG A 100 7.28 -10.89 -11.87
CA ARG A 100 7.83 -10.76 -10.51
C ARG A 100 6.73 -10.49 -9.50
N VAL A 101 6.98 -10.82 -8.24
CA VAL A 101 6.13 -10.42 -7.11
C VAL A 101 6.83 -9.31 -6.34
N VAL A 102 6.11 -8.23 -6.11
CA VAL A 102 6.57 -7.12 -5.27
C VAL A 102 5.71 -7.04 -4.01
N GLN A 103 6.34 -6.69 -2.89
CA GLN A 103 5.71 -6.45 -1.60
C GLN A 103 5.89 -4.98 -1.21
N PHE A 104 4.84 -4.34 -0.70
CA PHE A 104 4.88 -2.96 -0.23
C PHE A 104 3.87 -2.72 0.89
N LYS A 105 4.08 -1.66 1.68
CA LYS A 105 3.16 -1.27 2.77
C LYS A 105 1.88 -0.68 2.18
N VAL A 106 0.74 -0.94 2.81
CA VAL A 106 -0.54 -0.33 2.43
C VAL A 106 -1.13 0.36 3.65
N LYS A 107 -1.52 1.64 3.51
CA LYS A 107 -2.11 2.41 4.61
C LYS A 107 -3.61 2.15 4.77
N SER A 108 -4.30 1.89 3.67
CA SER A 108 -5.74 1.68 3.64
C SER A 108 -6.14 0.82 2.44
N LEU A 109 -7.17 -0.01 2.63
CA LEU A 109 -7.83 -0.71 1.53
C LEU A 109 -9.08 0.04 1.03
N SER A 110 -9.42 1.18 1.63
CA SER A 110 -10.55 2.00 1.19
C SER A 110 -10.30 2.57 -0.20
N ALA A 111 -11.32 2.47 -1.06
CA ALA A 111 -11.34 3.09 -2.37
C ALA A 111 -11.12 4.61 -2.33
N LYS A 112 -11.45 5.29 -1.22
CA LYS A 112 -11.24 6.74 -1.02
C LYS A 112 -9.76 7.10 -0.76
N LYS A 113 -8.97 6.16 -0.22
CA LYS A 113 -7.56 6.37 0.19
C LYS A 113 -6.62 5.45 -0.62
N MET A 114 -6.57 5.67 -1.93
CA MET A 114 -5.78 4.86 -2.86
C MET A 114 -4.26 4.96 -2.61
N THR A 115 -3.54 3.86 -2.83
CA THR A 115 -2.07 3.84 -2.67
C THR A 115 -1.38 4.35 -3.92
N LYS A 116 -0.65 5.47 -3.83
CA LYS A 116 0.13 6.03 -4.95
C LYS A 116 1.40 5.20 -5.20
N VAL A 117 1.70 4.96 -6.47
CA VAL A 117 2.90 4.22 -6.93
C VAL A 117 3.56 4.99 -8.07
N LYS A 118 4.89 5.14 -8.00
CA LYS A 118 5.72 5.64 -9.10
C LYS A 118 6.28 4.46 -9.90
N THR A 119 6.17 4.51 -11.21
CA THR A 119 6.68 3.47 -12.12
C THR A 119 7.51 4.05 -13.25
N ARG A 120 8.55 3.32 -13.66
CA ARG A 120 9.35 3.60 -14.87
C ARG A 120 9.18 2.41 -15.80
N VAL A 121 8.73 2.68 -17.02
CA VAL A 121 8.52 1.70 -18.08
C VAL A 121 9.49 1.98 -19.21
N GLU A 122 10.21 0.95 -19.63
CA GLU A 122 11.20 1.04 -20.71
C GLU A 122 11.03 -0.15 -21.64
N ILE A 123 10.76 0.14 -22.92
CA ILE A 123 10.63 -0.85 -24.00
C ILE A 123 11.51 -0.36 -25.15
N PRO A 124 12.82 -0.69 -25.13
CA PRO A 124 13.77 -0.16 -26.10
C PRO A 124 13.40 -0.45 -27.56
N SER A 125 12.86 -1.63 -27.84
CA SER A 125 12.40 -2.04 -29.18
C SER A 125 11.24 -1.19 -29.73
N GLN A 126 10.63 -0.33 -28.90
CA GLN A 126 9.55 0.58 -29.27
C GLN A 126 9.93 2.05 -29.02
N ASN A 127 11.20 2.33 -28.71
CA ASN A 127 11.66 3.66 -28.28
C ASN A 127 10.80 4.29 -27.16
N TYR A 128 10.30 3.46 -26.23
CA TYR A 128 9.33 3.88 -25.22
C TYR A 128 9.98 3.97 -23.83
N TYR A 129 10.01 5.17 -23.24
CA TYR A 129 10.76 5.45 -22.01
C TYR A 129 10.03 6.43 -21.09
N HIS A 130 8.98 5.95 -20.39
CA HIS A 130 8.08 6.82 -19.64
C HIS A 130 8.07 6.53 -18.14
N SER A 131 7.86 7.60 -17.37
CA SER A 131 7.62 7.54 -15.93
C SER A 131 6.16 7.89 -15.65
N TYR A 132 5.49 7.06 -14.86
CA TYR A 132 4.09 7.25 -14.50
C TYR A 132 3.91 7.31 -12.99
N THR A 133 2.91 8.07 -12.57
CA THR A 133 2.30 7.93 -11.25
C THR A 133 0.95 7.26 -11.43
N MET A 134 0.71 6.15 -10.73
CA MET A 134 -0.55 5.42 -10.73
C MET A 134 -1.09 5.34 -9.31
N LYS A 135 -2.37 5.01 -9.18
CA LYS A 135 -3.03 4.78 -7.88
C LYS A 135 -3.60 3.38 -7.82
N LEU A 136 -3.32 2.63 -6.76
CA LEU A 136 -3.92 1.33 -6.50
C LEU A 136 -5.21 1.53 -5.70
N LYS A 137 -6.35 1.25 -6.34
CA LYS A 137 -7.67 1.24 -5.73
C LYS A 137 -7.99 -0.18 -5.30
N PHE A 138 -7.83 -0.47 -4.01
CA PHE A 138 -8.22 -1.76 -3.44
C PHE A 138 -9.74 -1.84 -3.27
N GLY A 139 -10.26 -3.07 -3.40
CA GLY A 139 -11.65 -3.40 -3.11
C GLY A 139 -11.79 -4.19 -1.81
N THR A 140 -12.85 -4.99 -1.73
CA THR A 140 -13.16 -5.79 -0.53
C THR A 140 -12.10 -6.85 -0.25
N ALA A 141 -11.71 -6.96 1.02
CA ALA A 141 -10.78 -7.99 1.49
C ALA A 141 -11.53 -9.26 1.88
N LYS A 142 -11.17 -10.39 1.28
CA LYS A 142 -11.69 -11.72 1.63
C LYS A 142 -10.61 -12.50 2.36
N LYS A 143 -10.84 -12.85 3.64
CA LYS A 143 -9.87 -13.62 4.43
C LYS A 143 -9.63 -14.98 3.77
N VAL A 144 -8.38 -15.37 3.65
CA VAL A 144 -8.01 -16.73 3.23
C VAL A 144 -8.21 -17.63 4.44
N LYS A 145 -9.03 -18.68 4.28
CA LYS A 145 -9.18 -19.74 5.29
C LYS A 145 -7.87 -20.51 5.43
#